data_AF-A0A346P9H0-F1
#
_entry.id   AF-A0A346P9H0-F1
#
_cell.length_a   1.000
_cell.length_b   1.000
_cell.length_c   1.000
_cell.angle_alpha   90.00
_cell.angle_beta   90.00
_cell.angle_gamma   90.00
#
_symmetry.space_group_name_H-M   'P 1'
#
loop_
_entity.id
_entity.type
_entity.pdbx_description
1 polymer ?
#
loop_
_entity_poly.entity_id
_entity_poly.type
_entity_poly.pdbx_seq_one_letter_code
_entity_poly.pdbx_strand_id
1 'polypeptide(L)' 'MFEEDERKPLDKDRERTFHKGWEDALADGPYSEGTFNKLSWQNLGNRLGCLFGDVPDEMRDELMFWAERQRRLD' A
#
# COMPACT_ATOMS: atom_id res chain seq x y z
N MET A 1 7.33 6.41 -10.02
CA MET A 1 6.46 7.60 -9.91
C MET A 1 5.06 7.14 -10.28
N PHE A 2 4.04 7.46 -9.48
CA PHE A 2 2.64 7.21 -9.85
C PHE A 2 2.13 8.45 -10.58
N GLU A 3 1.22 8.26 -11.53
CA GLU A 3 0.64 9.34 -12.33
C GLU A 3 -0.58 9.95 -11.61
N GLU A 4 -1.32 9.13 -10.86
CA GLU A 4 -2.50 9.54 -10.10
C GLU A 4 -2.45 8.97 -8.67
N ASP A 5 -2.69 9.81 -7.66
CA ASP A 5 -2.97 9.36 -6.29
C ASP A 5 -4.48 9.32 -6.04
N GLU A 6 -5.03 8.12 -5.96
CA GLU A 6 -6.46 7.87 -5.74
C GLU A 6 -6.78 7.48 -4.30
N ARG A 7 -5.79 7.53 -3.39
CA ARG A 7 -6.00 7.20 -1.98
C ARG A 7 -7.01 8.17 -1.38
N LYS A 8 -8.09 7.60 -0.85
CA LYS A 8 -9.03 8.29 0.05
C LYS A 8 -8.51 8.24 1.49
N PRO A 9 -9.00 9.12 2.40
CA PRO A 9 -8.64 9.07 3.81
C PRO A 9 -8.75 7.66 4.37
N LEU A 10 -7.73 7.26 5.14
CA LEU A 10 -7.68 5.93 5.73
C LEU A 10 -8.90 5.67 6.64
N ASP A 11 -9.49 4.49 6.47
CA ASP A 11 -10.52 3.91 7.32
C ASP A 11 -10.27 2.41 7.47
N LYS A 12 -11.08 1.72 8.30
CA LYS A 12 -10.90 0.28 8.56
C LYS A 12 -10.93 -0.59 7.31
N ASP A 13 -11.68 -0.19 6.28
CA ASP A 13 -11.80 -0.97 5.04
C ASP A 13 -10.53 -0.80 4.19
N ARG A 14 -9.98 0.42 4.18
CA ARG A 14 -8.72 0.75 3.50
C ARG A 14 -7.51 0.16 4.22
N GLU A 15 -7.53 0.06 5.55
CA GLU A 15 -6.53 -0.68 6.32
C GLU A 15 -6.47 -2.14 5.86
N ARG A 16 -7.61 -2.83 5.86
CA ARG A 16 -7.68 -4.22 5.37
C ARG A 16 -7.23 -4.35 3.92
N THR A 17 -7.58 -3.39 3.09
CA THR A 17 -7.18 -3.34 1.66
C THR A 17 -5.66 -3.18 1.50
N PHE A 18 -5.03 -2.36 2.35
CA PHE A 18 -3.58 -2.21 2.39
C PHE A 18 -2.88 -3.53 2.76
N HIS A 19 -3.30 -4.17 3.85
CA HIS A 19 -2.74 -5.46 4.26
C HIS A 19 -2.96 -6.54 3.20
N LYS A 20 -4.13 -6.56 2.55
CA LYS A 20 -4.38 -7.50 1.46
C LYS A 20 -3.40 -7.32 0.31
N GLY A 21 -3.10 -6.08 -0.07
CA GLY A 21 -2.07 -5.80 -1.07
C GLY A 21 -0.70 -6.33 -0.65
N TRP A 22 -0.33 -6.17 0.62
CA TRP A 22 0.92 -6.69 1.16
C TRP A 22 0.97 -8.23 1.11
N GLU A 23 -0.11 -8.90 1.53
CA GLU A 23 -0.23 -10.36 1.45
C GLU A 23 -0.08 -10.85 0.00
N ASP A 24 -0.73 -10.18 -0.95
CA ASP A 24 -0.62 -10.53 -2.37
C ASP A 24 0.83 -10.37 -2.87
N ALA A 25 1.58 -9.39 -2.36
CA ALA A 25 3.00 -9.26 -2.70
C ALA A 25 3.87 -10.41 -2.19
N LEU A 26 3.55 -10.97 -1.02
CA LEU A 26 4.26 -12.13 -0.48
C LEU A 26 3.88 -13.42 -1.17
N ALA A 27 2.61 -13.56 -1.57
CA ALA A 27 2.09 -14.77 -2.22
C ALA A 27 2.42 -14.82 -3.72
N ASP A 28 2.12 -13.73 -4.43
CA ASP A 28 2.06 -13.69 -5.90
C ASP A 28 3.07 -12.69 -6.50
N GLY A 29 3.70 -11.85 -5.67
CA GLY A 29 4.66 -10.84 -6.11
C GLY A 29 4.00 -9.53 -6.58
N PRO A 30 4.72 -8.72 -7.37
CA PRO A 30 4.23 -7.41 -7.78
C PRO A 30 3.03 -7.54 -8.71
N TYR A 31 2.03 -6.67 -8.52
CA TYR A 31 0.98 -6.49 -9.52
C TYR A 31 1.57 -6.05 -10.88
N SER A 32 0.81 -6.25 -11.96
CA SER A 32 1.25 -5.88 -13.32
C SER A 32 1.63 -4.40 -13.44
N GLU A 33 2.61 -4.07 -14.30
CA GLU A 33 3.15 -2.70 -14.41
C GLU A 33 2.08 -1.61 -14.58
N GLY A 34 1.01 -1.86 -15.35
CA GLY A 34 -0.08 -0.90 -15.55
C GLY A 34 -0.90 -0.58 -14.28
N THR A 35 -0.87 -1.47 -13.28
CA THR A 35 -1.54 -1.27 -11.99
C THR A 35 -0.85 -0.18 -11.17
N PHE A 36 0.43 0.12 -11.44
CA PHE A 36 1.21 1.09 -10.69
C PHE A 36 1.12 2.54 -11.20
N ASN A 37 0.36 2.81 -12.25
CA ASN A 37 0.10 4.20 -12.64
C ASN A 37 -0.79 4.91 -11.59
N LYS A 38 -1.58 4.13 -10.84
CA LYS A 38 -2.49 4.60 -9.79
C LYS A 38 -1.98 4.21 -8.42
N LEU A 39 -1.92 5.17 -7.51
CA LEU A 39 -1.66 4.91 -6.10
C LEU A 39 -2.99 4.72 -5.36
N SER A 40 -3.35 3.47 -5.11
CA SER A 40 -4.43 3.07 -4.19
C SER A 40 -3.84 2.47 -2.91
N TRP A 41 -4.64 2.27 -1.86
CA TRP A 41 -4.17 1.60 -0.64
C TRP A 41 -3.68 0.17 -0.90
N GLN A 42 -4.36 -0.57 -1.77
CA GLN A 42 -3.95 -1.93 -2.14
C GLN A 42 -2.61 -1.92 -2.90
N ASN A 43 -2.47 -1.03 -3.87
CA ASN A 43 -1.25 -0.92 -4.67
C ASN A 43 -0.07 -0.48 -3.82
N LEU A 44 -0.29 0.42 -2.87
CA LEU A 44 0.72 0.81 -1.90
C LEU A 44 1.15 -0.40 -1.05
N GLY A 45 0.19 -1.15 -0.50
CA GLY A 45 0.47 -2.37 0.26
C GLY A 45 1.30 -3.37 -0.56
N ASN A 46 0.91 -3.64 -1.80
CA ASN A 46 1.63 -4.55 -2.68
C ASN A 46 3.06 -4.07 -2.97
N ARG A 47 3.25 -2.78 -3.29
CA ARG A 47 4.60 -2.22 -3.49
C ARG A 47 5.49 -2.38 -2.27
N LEU A 48 4.98 -2.01 -1.10
CA LEU A 48 5.76 -2.07 0.13
C LEU A 48 6.04 -3.53 0.51
N GLY A 49 5.10 -4.44 0.30
CA GLY A 49 5.32 -5.88 0.47
C GLY A 49 6.41 -6.43 -0.45
N CYS A 50 6.46 -6.01 -1.72
CA CYS A 50 7.55 -6.42 -2.62
C CYS A 50 8.92 -5.85 -2.20
N LEU A 51 8.94 -4.66 -1.58
CA LEU A 51 10.17 -3.99 -1.15
C LEU A 51 10.71 -4.52 0.18
N PHE A 52 9.83 -4.75 1.15
CA PHE A 52 10.21 -5.05 2.52
C PHE A 52 10.00 -6.53 2.90
N GLY A 53 9.21 -7.28 2.13
CA GLY A 53 8.96 -8.69 2.39
C GLY A 53 8.14 -8.93 3.65
N ASP A 54 8.32 -10.10 4.26
CA ASP A 54 7.58 -10.50 5.45
C ASP A 54 8.13 -9.80 6.70
N VAL A 55 7.49 -8.68 7.05
CA VAL A 55 7.79 -7.90 8.26
C VAL A 55 6.63 -8.00 9.27
N PRO A 56 6.87 -7.75 10.57
CA PRO A 56 5.81 -7.72 11.57
C PRO A 56 4.67 -6.77 11.22
N ASP A 57 3.44 -7.12 11.59
CA ASP A 57 2.24 -6.32 11.26
C ASP A 57 2.33 -4.88 11.78
N GLU A 58 2.93 -4.67 12.96
CA GLU A 58 3.15 -3.32 13.52
C GLU A 58 3.99 -2.44 12.57
N MET A 59 4.98 -3.01 11.88
CA MET A 59 5.78 -2.28 10.90
C MET A 59 4.99 -1.97 9.63
N ARG A 60 4.08 -2.88 9.21
CA ARG A 60 3.16 -2.64 8.10
C ARG A 60 2.22 -1.48 8.44
N ASP A 61 1.70 -1.45 9.67
CA ASP A 61 0.84 -0.39 10.18
C ASP A 61 1.55 0.96 10.26
N GLU A 62 2.78 0.99 10.77
CA GLU A 62 3.59 2.21 10.83
C GLU A 62 3.81 2.83 9.45
N LEU A 63 4.14 2.01 8.45
CA LEU A 63 4.31 2.45 7.07
C LEU A 63 3.00 2.96 6.47
N MET A 64 1.88 2.27 6.72
CA MET A 64 0.55 2.71 6.30
C MET A 64 0.18 4.07 6.90
N PHE A 65 0.36 4.26 8.21
CA PHE A 65 0.05 5.51 8.89
C PHE A 65 1.00 6.64 8.47
N TRP A 66 2.27 6.35 8.23
CA TRP A 66 3.19 7.32 7.64
C TRP A 66 2.70 7.77 6.25
N ALA A 67 2.25 6.83 5.42
CA ALA A 67 1.74 7.14 4.09
C ALA A 67 0.42 7.94 4.10
N GLU A 68 -0.47 7.73 5.09
CA GLU A 68 -1.66 8.57 5.30
C GLU A 68 -1.29 9.98 5.74
N ARG A 69 -0.25 10.14 6.57
CA ARG A 69 0.24 11.47 6.96
C ARG A 69 0.78 12.24 5.76
N GLN A 70 1.55 11.60 4.87
CA GLN A 70 2.07 12.23 3.65
C GLN A 70 0.93 12.70 2.73
N ARG A 71 -0.12 11.89 2.57
CA ARG A 71 -1.32 12.24 1.77
C ARG A 71 -2.06 13.49 2.27
N ARG A 72 -1.86 13.90 3.52
CA ARG A 72 -2.47 15.13 4.09
C ARG A 72 -1.60 16.37 3.90
N LEU A 73 -0.37 16.21 3.42
CA LEU A 73 0.57 17.30 3.17
C LEU A 73 0.54 17.79 1.72
N ASP A 74 -0.10 17.02 0.83
CA ASP A 74 -0.46 17.37 -0.55
C ASP A 74 -1.86 18.00 -0.61
#